data_AF-A0A6N6P5N6-F1
#
_entry.id   AF-A0A6N6P5N6-F1
#
_cell.length_a   1.000
_cell.length_b   1.000
_cell.length_c   1.000
_cell.angle_alpha   90.00
_cell.angle_beta   90.00
_cell.angle_gamma   90.00
#
_symmetry.space_group_name_H-M   'P 1'
#
loop_
_entity.id
_entity.type
_entity.pdbx_description
1 polymer ?
#
loop_
_entity_poly.entity_id
_entity_poly.type
_entity_poly.pdbx_seq_one_letter_code
_entity_poly.pdbx_strand_id
1 'polypeptide(L)'
;MSANTAANASTQGKPRTEDIRVSAVTRLVSPREVKERLSASPDVLRQVAEQRETCRRILRGEDPRLLVIVGPCSIHDPVSALDYARRLAALSKEVEGRLFIVMRVYFEKPRTTVGWKGLINDPALNDTGDLARGIEVARKLLLDVAALGLPAATEFLDPIIPQYIADLISWSAIGARTTESQTHREMSSGLSMPVGFKNGTDGSVQTAVDAMRSSRSGHSFLGIDQEGMTSIIKTAGNPDGHLVLRGGRDG
;
A
#
# COMPACT_ATOMS: atom_id res chain seq x y z
N MET A 1 4.93 -26.79 -8.44
CA MET A 1 3.57 -26.43 -8.91
C MET A 1 3.73 -25.74 -10.24
N SER A 2 3.07 -26.25 -11.27
CA SER A 2 3.26 -25.85 -12.67
C SER A 2 2.84 -24.40 -12.90
N ALA A 3 3.80 -23.53 -13.24
CA ALA A 3 3.52 -22.20 -13.77
C ALA A 3 2.71 -22.36 -15.06
N ASN A 4 1.45 -21.93 -15.04
CA ASN A 4 0.57 -21.99 -16.20
C ASN A 4 0.86 -20.76 -17.09
N THR A 5 2.00 -20.77 -17.78
CA THR A 5 2.35 -19.79 -18.80
C THR A 5 1.45 -19.98 -20.01
N ALA A 6 0.52 -19.05 -20.23
CA ALA A 6 -0.22 -19.00 -21.50
C ALA A 6 0.76 -18.54 -22.59
N ALA A 7 1.18 -19.46 -23.47
CA ALA A 7 1.89 -19.09 -24.69
C ALA A 7 0.97 -18.26 -25.57
N ASN A 8 1.46 -17.12 -26.06
CA ASN A 8 0.69 -16.26 -26.93
C ASN A 8 0.41 -16.99 -28.25
N ALA A 9 -0.84 -17.36 -28.49
CA ALA A 9 -1.24 -18.13 -29.66
C ALA A 9 -1.00 -17.30 -30.93
N SER A 10 -0.04 -17.73 -31.75
CA SER A 10 0.23 -17.08 -33.03
C SER A 10 -0.97 -17.24 -33.96
N THR A 11 -1.70 -16.17 -34.21
CA THR A 11 -2.71 -16.12 -35.27
C THR A 11 -1.99 -16.04 -36.62
N GLN A 12 -1.78 -17.19 -37.27
CA GLN A 12 -1.12 -17.22 -38.59
C GLN A 12 -1.95 -16.39 -39.60
N GLY A 13 -1.29 -15.42 -40.23
CA GLY A 13 -1.82 -14.63 -41.35
C GLY A 13 -2.35 -13.23 -41.02
N LYS A 14 -2.45 -12.84 -39.74
CA LYS A 14 -2.81 -11.46 -39.35
C LYS A 14 -1.56 -10.69 -38.90
N PRO A 15 -1.43 -9.39 -39.22
CA PRO A 15 -0.38 -8.57 -38.62
C PRO A 15 -0.54 -8.61 -37.10
N ARG A 16 0.56 -8.88 -36.37
CA ARG A 16 0.55 -8.84 -34.91
C ARG A 16 0.36 -7.38 -34.49
N THR A 17 -0.81 -7.05 -33.97
CA THR A 17 -1.13 -5.76 -33.36
C THR A 17 -1.14 -5.81 -31.84
N GLU A 18 -1.14 -7.01 -31.26
CA GLU A 18 -1.24 -7.28 -29.83
C GLU A 18 0.05 -7.94 -29.31
N ASP A 19 0.39 -7.64 -28.06
CA ASP A 19 1.49 -8.25 -27.30
C ASP A 19 2.85 -8.27 -28.01
N ILE A 20 3.09 -7.31 -28.90
CA ILE A 20 4.36 -7.16 -29.62
C ILE A 20 5.52 -6.93 -28.64
N ARG A 21 5.25 -6.29 -27.50
CA ARG A 21 6.22 -5.92 -26.47
C ARG A 21 6.00 -6.64 -25.13
N VAL A 22 5.19 -7.71 -25.11
CA VAL A 22 4.92 -8.51 -23.90
C VAL A 22 5.77 -9.78 -23.96
N SER A 23 6.67 -9.96 -23.00
CA SER A 23 7.57 -11.11 -22.95
C SER A 23 6.89 -12.36 -22.34
N ALA A 24 6.03 -12.17 -21.34
CA ALA A 24 5.28 -13.24 -20.70
C ALA A 24 4.06 -12.67 -19.93
N VAL A 25 3.08 -13.53 -19.68
CA VAL A 25 1.95 -13.25 -18.78
C VAL A 25 1.88 -14.37 -17.77
N THR A 26 1.86 -14.01 -16.48
CA THR A 26 1.75 -14.94 -15.36
C THR A 26 0.60 -14.49 -14.48
N ARG A 27 -0.31 -15.41 -14.14
CA ARG A 27 -1.41 -15.13 -13.23
C ARG A 27 -0.90 -15.10 -11.79
N LEU A 28 -1.38 -14.13 -11.01
CA LEU A 28 -1.15 -14.09 -9.57
C LEU A 28 -2.12 -15.01 -8.84
N VAL A 29 -1.71 -15.48 -7.66
CA VAL A 29 -2.58 -16.17 -6.69
C VAL A 29 -3.65 -15.19 -6.21
N SER A 30 -4.87 -15.65 -5.93
CA SER A 30 -5.94 -14.72 -5.55
C SER A 30 -5.69 -14.06 -4.18
N PRO A 31 -6.23 -12.84 -3.95
CA PRO A 31 -6.18 -12.22 -2.62
C PRO A 31 -6.77 -13.10 -1.51
N ARG A 32 -7.86 -13.83 -1.80
CA ARG A 32 -8.47 -14.75 -0.83
C ARG A 32 -7.51 -15.86 -0.44
N GLU A 33 -6.94 -16.56 -1.41
CA GLU A 33 -6.03 -17.69 -1.15
C GLU A 33 -4.78 -17.26 -0.35
N VAL A 34 -4.25 -16.06 -0.62
CA VAL A 34 -3.15 -15.49 0.16
C VAL A 34 -3.60 -15.20 1.61
N LYS A 35 -4.78 -14.60 1.79
CA LYS A 35 -5.34 -14.28 3.11
C LYS A 35 -5.72 -15.52 3.92
N GLU A 36 -6.13 -16.60 3.27
CA GLU A 36 -6.41 -17.88 3.94
C GLU A 36 -5.12 -18.54 4.43
N ARG A 37 -4.06 -18.56 3.60
CA ARG A 37 -2.75 -19.09 3.99
C ARG A 37 -2.05 -18.25 5.06
N LEU A 38 -2.24 -16.93 5.01
CA LEU A 38 -1.64 -15.95 5.92
C LEU A 38 -2.75 -15.15 6.60
N SER A 39 -3.53 -15.83 7.44
CA SER A 39 -4.70 -15.25 8.08
C SER A 39 -4.35 -14.31 9.22
N ALA A 40 -5.06 -13.19 9.28
CA ALA A 40 -5.04 -12.32 10.45
C ALA A 40 -6.04 -12.88 11.48
N SER A 41 -5.62 -12.99 12.74
CA SER A 41 -6.55 -13.38 13.80
C SER A 41 -7.62 -12.30 14.01
N PRO A 42 -8.80 -12.66 14.54
CA PRO A 42 -9.82 -11.66 14.90
C PRO A 42 -9.28 -10.56 15.81
N ASP A 43 -8.33 -10.88 16.68
CA ASP A 43 -7.70 -9.95 17.63
C ASP A 43 -6.82 -8.93 16.90
N VAL A 44 -6.01 -9.39 15.94
CA VAL A 44 -5.21 -8.52 15.07
C VAL A 44 -6.11 -7.58 14.27
N LEU A 45 -7.23 -8.07 13.72
CA LEU A 45 -8.16 -7.24 12.96
C LEU A 45 -8.84 -6.17 13.83
N ARG A 46 -9.23 -6.52 15.06
CA ARG A 46 -9.76 -5.55 16.03
C ARG A 46 -8.72 -4.50 16.38
N GLN A 47 -7.49 -4.93 16.64
CA GLN A 47 -6.38 -4.02 16.91
C GLN A 47 -6.15 -3.03 15.76
N VAL A 48 -6.10 -3.50 14.50
CA VAL A 48 -5.94 -2.62 13.33
C VAL A 48 -7.13 -1.64 13.21
N ALA A 49 -8.35 -2.09 13.48
CA ALA A 49 -9.53 -1.22 13.46
C ALA A 49 -9.43 -0.11 14.52
N GLU A 50 -9.03 -0.43 15.75
CA GLU A 50 -8.81 0.54 16.83
C GLU A 50 -7.67 1.52 16.53
N GLN A 51 -6.59 1.02 15.91
CA GLN A 51 -5.47 1.86 15.47
C GLN A 51 -5.89 2.84 14.38
N ARG A 52 -6.72 2.41 13.41
CA ARG A 52 -7.30 3.32 12.41
C ARG A 52 -8.16 4.39 13.05
N GLU A 53 -8.98 4.02 14.02
CA GLU A 53 -9.81 4.99 14.73
C GLU A 53 -8.96 5.98 15.53
N THR A 54 -7.87 5.51 16.12
CA THR A 54 -6.89 6.38 16.77
C THR A 54 -6.27 7.37 15.79
N CYS A 55 -5.85 6.93 14.60
CA CYS A 55 -5.40 7.84 13.54
C CYS A 55 -6.47 8.89 13.21
N ARG A 56 -7.74 8.50 13.07
CA ARG A 56 -8.84 9.45 12.78
C ARG A 56 -9.03 10.48 13.87
N ARG A 57 -9.08 10.06 15.15
CA ARG A 57 -9.23 10.98 16.28
C ARG A 57 -8.10 12.01 16.32
N ILE A 58 -6.86 11.58 16.08
CA ILE A 58 -5.71 12.50 15.98
C ILE A 58 -5.89 13.49 14.83
N LEU A 59 -6.24 13.01 13.63
CA LEU A 59 -6.44 13.87 12.46
C LEU A 59 -7.62 14.85 12.62
N ARG A 60 -8.62 14.52 13.45
CA ARG A 60 -9.75 15.38 13.81
C ARG A 60 -9.48 16.31 14.99
N GLY A 61 -8.34 16.16 15.66
CA GLY A 61 -7.99 16.93 16.87
C GLY A 61 -8.72 16.48 18.14
N GLU A 62 -9.35 15.31 18.11
CA GLU A 62 -10.06 14.68 19.24
C GLU A 62 -9.11 13.93 20.19
N ASP A 63 -7.92 13.57 19.68
CA ASP A 63 -6.81 12.98 20.43
C ASP A 63 -5.59 13.91 20.29
N PRO A 64 -5.05 14.46 21.39
CA PRO A 64 -4.00 15.48 21.33
C PRO A 64 -2.61 14.92 20.99
N ARG A 65 -2.46 13.60 20.86
CA ARG A 65 -1.18 12.98 20.53
C ARG A 65 -0.76 13.29 19.10
N LEU A 66 0.54 13.33 18.86
CA LEU A 66 1.09 13.48 17.52
C LEU A 66 1.13 12.12 16.81
N LEU A 67 0.54 12.03 15.62
CA LEU A 67 0.69 10.88 14.72
C LEU A 67 2.09 10.88 14.10
N VAL A 68 2.86 9.82 14.34
CA VAL A 68 4.25 9.71 13.87
C VAL A 68 4.40 8.49 12.98
N ILE A 69 4.54 8.72 11.66
CA ILE A 69 4.85 7.67 10.69
C ILE A 69 6.38 7.56 10.55
N VAL A 70 6.99 6.49 11.07
CA VAL A 70 8.45 6.37 11.13
C VAL A 70 8.94 4.96 10.83
N GLY A 71 10.05 4.84 10.09
CA GLY A 71 10.65 3.56 9.73
C GLY A 71 11.52 3.64 8.48
N PRO A 72 11.99 2.48 7.98
CA PRO A 72 12.83 2.40 6.79
C PRO A 72 12.20 3.06 5.56
N CYS A 73 13.04 3.58 4.65
CA CYS A 73 12.55 4.22 3.42
C CYS A 73 11.80 3.23 2.53
N SER A 74 12.33 2.02 2.39
CA SER A 74 11.73 0.84 1.77
C SER A 74 12.33 -0.41 2.42
N ILE A 75 11.51 -1.43 2.67
CA ILE A 75 11.95 -2.69 3.28
C ILE A 75 12.40 -3.64 2.18
N HIS A 76 13.64 -4.12 2.27
CA HIS A 76 14.23 -5.14 1.39
C HIS A 76 14.55 -6.44 2.15
N ASP A 77 14.75 -6.36 3.47
CA ASP A 77 15.00 -7.51 4.34
C ASP A 77 13.95 -7.57 5.47
N PRO A 78 13.04 -8.57 5.45
CA PRO A 78 12.04 -8.77 6.51
C PRO A 78 12.65 -9.01 7.90
N VAL A 79 13.85 -9.60 7.99
CA VAL A 79 14.49 -9.91 9.27
C VAL A 79 14.91 -8.62 9.97
N SER A 80 15.63 -7.75 9.27
CA SER A 80 16.00 -6.42 9.77
C SER A 80 14.78 -5.55 10.06
N ALA A 81 13.75 -5.62 9.23
CA ALA A 81 12.50 -4.89 9.47
C ALA A 81 11.82 -5.32 10.77
N LEU A 82 11.83 -6.62 11.09
CA LEU A 82 11.24 -7.14 12.32
C LEU A 82 12.09 -6.79 13.56
N ASP A 83 13.42 -6.77 13.45
CA ASP A 83 14.28 -6.24 14.53
C ASP A 83 13.95 -4.76 14.83
N TYR A 84 13.85 -3.94 13.78
CA TYR A 84 13.42 -2.54 13.92
C TYR A 84 12.04 -2.44 14.57
N ALA A 85 11.08 -3.26 14.15
CA ALA A 85 9.73 -3.27 14.70
C ALA A 85 9.72 -3.59 16.20
N ARG A 86 10.52 -4.56 16.66
CA ARG A 86 10.62 -4.89 18.10
C ARG A 86 11.12 -3.70 18.93
N ARG A 87 12.15 -3.01 18.45
CA ARG A 87 12.68 -1.80 19.12
C ARG A 87 11.66 -0.66 19.12
N LEU A 88 10.98 -0.46 17.98
CA LEU A 88 9.94 0.56 17.86
C LEU A 88 8.73 0.26 18.76
N ALA A 89 8.37 -1.01 18.95
CA ALA A 89 7.27 -1.43 19.82
C ALA A 89 7.57 -1.10 21.29
N ALA A 90 8.80 -1.32 21.73
CA ALA A 90 9.25 -0.90 23.06
C ALA A 90 9.16 0.62 23.23
N LEU A 91 9.75 1.38 22.30
CA LEU A 91 9.70 2.85 22.32
C LEU A 91 8.27 3.37 22.28
N SER A 92 7.40 2.77 21.48
CA SER A 92 6.00 3.19 21.34
C SER A 92 5.27 3.18 22.67
N LYS A 93 5.55 2.22 23.55
CA LYS A 93 4.96 2.16 24.90
C LYS A 93 5.50 3.28 25.81
N GLU A 94 6.78 3.59 25.72
CA GLU A 94 7.41 4.65 26.54
C GLU A 94 6.87 6.04 26.22
N VAL A 95 6.40 6.27 24.98
CA VAL A 95 5.94 7.60 24.52
C VAL A 95 4.43 7.69 24.27
N GLU A 96 3.67 6.65 24.59
CA GLU A 96 2.27 6.49 24.16
C GLU A 96 1.32 7.59 24.64
N GLY A 97 1.67 8.28 25.74
CA GLY A 97 0.92 9.42 26.27
C GLY A 97 1.05 10.71 25.45
N ARG A 98 2.01 10.79 24.52
CA ARG A 98 2.27 11.99 23.69
C ARG A 98 2.30 11.69 22.20
N LEU A 99 2.76 10.51 21.80
CA LEU A 99 2.94 10.13 20.41
C LEU A 99 2.13 8.86 20.11
N PHE A 100 1.50 8.82 18.94
CA PHE A 100 0.97 7.59 18.38
C PHE A 100 1.87 7.17 17.21
N ILE A 101 2.76 6.21 17.50
CA ILE A 101 3.76 5.73 16.55
C ILE A 101 3.13 4.70 15.61
N VAL A 102 3.30 4.90 14.31
CA VAL A 102 2.95 3.96 13.25
C VAL A 102 4.23 3.60 12.48
N MET A 103 4.52 2.31 12.37
CA MET A 103 5.69 1.84 11.65
C MET A 103 5.51 2.09 10.14
N ARG A 104 6.49 2.73 9.51
CA ARG A 104 6.57 2.84 8.05
C ARG A 104 7.03 1.50 7.45
N VAL A 105 6.11 0.81 6.78
CA VAL A 105 6.30 -0.49 6.12
C VAL A 105 6.08 -0.32 4.61
N TYR A 106 7.02 0.35 3.94
CA TYR A 106 6.94 0.62 2.50
C TYR A 106 7.71 -0.47 1.74
N PHE A 107 7.10 -1.09 0.74
CA PHE A 107 7.73 -2.18 0.00
C PHE A 107 8.47 -1.72 -1.25
N GLU A 108 8.12 -0.55 -1.79
CA GLU A 108 8.69 -0.03 -3.02
C GLU A 108 9.01 1.47 -2.87
N LYS A 109 9.94 1.94 -3.70
CA LYS A 109 10.19 3.36 -3.93
C LYS A 109 10.01 3.67 -5.43
N PRO A 110 9.00 4.46 -5.83
CA PRO A 110 8.80 4.81 -7.23
C PRO A 110 10.01 5.53 -7.84
N ARG A 111 10.51 5.04 -8.97
CA ARG A 111 11.72 5.54 -9.65
C ARG A 111 11.44 5.85 -11.11
N THR A 112 12.14 6.84 -11.65
CA THR A 112 12.12 7.21 -13.08
C THR A 112 13.25 6.56 -13.88
N THR A 113 14.19 5.90 -13.19
CA THR A 113 15.34 5.18 -13.76
C THR A 113 15.28 3.71 -13.36
N VAL A 114 15.97 2.85 -14.14
CA VAL A 114 16.11 1.42 -13.81
C VAL A 114 16.76 1.25 -12.44
N GLY A 115 16.23 0.31 -11.65
CA GLY A 115 16.70 -0.04 -10.31
C GLY A 115 15.76 -1.05 -9.66
N TRP A 116 16.11 -1.49 -8.44
CA TRP A 116 15.29 -2.46 -7.71
C TRP A 116 13.84 -1.97 -7.51
N LYS A 117 12.89 -2.84 -7.84
CA LYS A 117 11.44 -2.55 -7.91
C LYS A 117 10.71 -2.72 -6.58
N GLY A 118 11.41 -3.05 -5.50
CA GLY A 118 10.80 -3.25 -4.19
C GLY A 118 10.50 -4.71 -3.86
N LEU A 119 10.22 -4.98 -2.58
CA LEU A 119 10.11 -6.34 -2.01
C LEU A 119 8.94 -7.12 -2.58
N ILE A 120 7.82 -6.45 -2.88
CA ILE A 120 6.68 -7.11 -3.51
C ILE A 120 7.04 -7.53 -4.94
N ASN A 121 7.75 -6.68 -5.70
CA ASN A 121 8.05 -6.97 -7.10
C ASN A 121 9.25 -7.92 -7.28
N ASP A 122 10.27 -7.79 -6.44
CA ASP A 122 11.51 -8.56 -6.55
C ASP A 122 12.05 -8.91 -5.15
N PRO A 123 11.46 -9.91 -4.47
CA PRO A 123 11.80 -10.25 -3.08
C PRO A 123 13.20 -10.86 -2.93
N ALA A 124 13.79 -11.37 -4.00
CA ALA A 124 15.09 -12.03 -3.98
C ALA A 124 16.24 -11.11 -4.42
N LEU A 125 15.95 -9.84 -4.77
CA LEU A 125 16.94 -8.84 -5.19
C LEU A 125 17.79 -9.31 -6.39
N ASN A 126 17.17 -10.06 -7.30
CA ASN A 126 17.84 -10.72 -8.42
C ASN A 126 17.08 -10.56 -9.75
N ASP A 127 16.17 -9.58 -9.81
CA ASP A 127 15.38 -9.21 -11.00
C ASP A 127 14.47 -10.33 -11.55
N THR A 128 14.17 -11.38 -10.78
CA THR A 128 13.28 -12.47 -11.25
C THR A 128 11.82 -12.06 -11.36
N GLY A 129 11.41 -11.00 -10.66
CA GLY A 129 10.02 -10.52 -10.73
C GLY A 129 9.01 -11.43 -10.05
N ASP A 130 9.39 -12.16 -9.00
CA ASP A 130 8.53 -13.13 -8.31
C ASP A 130 7.52 -12.41 -7.38
N LEU A 131 6.49 -11.82 -8.00
CA LEU A 131 5.44 -11.09 -7.29
C LEU A 131 4.63 -11.99 -6.34
N ALA A 132 4.39 -13.24 -6.71
CA ALA A 132 3.62 -14.17 -5.87
C ALA A 132 4.31 -14.36 -4.51
N ARG A 133 5.62 -14.64 -4.54
CA ARG A 133 6.43 -14.70 -3.31
C ARG A 133 6.51 -13.35 -2.60
N GLY A 134 6.68 -12.25 -3.34
CA GLY A 134 6.80 -10.92 -2.74
C GLY A 134 5.54 -10.49 -1.96
N ILE A 135 4.35 -10.80 -2.47
CA ILE A 135 3.07 -10.58 -1.78
C ILE A 135 3.00 -11.38 -0.48
N GLU A 136 3.36 -12.66 -0.51
CA GLU A 136 3.36 -13.52 0.69
C GLU A 136 4.34 -13.01 1.75
N VAL A 137 5.56 -12.62 1.34
CA VAL A 137 6.58 -12.05 2.23
C VAL A 137 6.09 -10.74 2.85
N ALA A 138 5.53 -9.84 2.04
CA ALA A 138 5.00 -8.55 2.50
C ALA A 138 3.86 -8.74 3.52
N ARG A 139 2.91 -9.64 3.23
CA ARG A 139 1.80 -9.93 4.12
C ARG A 139 2.26 -10.57 5.42
N LYS A 140 3.18 -11.55 5.37
CA LYS A 140 3.74 -12.19 6.56
C LYS A 140 4.42 -11.16 7.47
N LEU A 141 5.20 -10.25 6.89
CA LEU A 141 5.85 -9.18 7.66
C LEU A 141 4.83 -8.27 8.35
N LEU A 142 3.75 -7.89 7.65
CA LEU A 142 2.68 -7.07 8.25
C LEU A 142 1.98 -7.78 9.42
N LEU A 143 1.74 -9.10 9.30
CA LEU A 143 1.22 -9.90 10.41
C LEU A 143 2.19 -9.91 11.60
N ASP A 144 3.48 -10.05 11.34
CA ASP A 144 4.51 -10.05 12.39
C ASP A 144 4.62 -8.68 13.08
N VAL A 145 4.51 -7.57 12.34
CA VAL A 145 4.44 -6.21 12.90
C VAL A 145 3.18 -6.04 13.74
N ALA A 146 2.03 -6.48 13.24
CA ALA A 146 0.77 -6.39 13.96
C ALA A 146 0.77 -7.23 15.26
N ALA A 147 1.42 -8.39 15.25
CA ALA A 147 1.59 -9.25 16.43
C ALA A 147 2.43 -8.59 17.54
N LEU A 148 3.27 -7.61 17.21
CA LEU A 148 3.99 -6.78 18.19
C LEU A 148 3.14 -5.64 18.76
N GLY A 149 1.87 -5.52 18.35
CA GLY A 149 0.98 -4.43 18.74
C GLY A 149 1.18 -3.13 17.96
N LEU A 150 2.08 -3.12 16.96
CA LEU A 150 2.40 -1.92 16.19
C LEU A 150 1.45 -1.72 15.01
N PRO A 151 0.91 -0.51 14.80
CA PRO A 151 0.24 -0.16 13.56
C PRO A 151 1.25 -0.03 12.41
N ALA A 152 0.84 -0.41 11.20
CA ALA A 152 1.63 -0.30 9.99
C ALA A 152 1.09 0.76 9.03
N ALA A 153 2.01 1.48 8.39
CA ALA A 153 1.76 2.46 7.34
C ALA A 153 2.44 2.05 6.04
N THR A 154 1.74 2.15 4.91
CA THR A 154 2.34 1.87 3.59
C THR A 154 1.97 2.94 2.54
N GLU A 155 2.55 2.84 1.35
CA GLU A 155 2.21 3.66 0.19
C GLU A 155 1.66 2.75 -0.90
N PHE A 156 0.43 3.02 -1.35
CA PHE A 156 -0.20 2.23 -2.41
C PHE A 156 0.10 2.86 -3.77
N LEU A 157 0.65 2.04 -4.67
CA LEU A 157 1.15 2.45 -5.98
C LEU A 157 0.29 1.96 -7.15
N ASP A 158 -0.68 1.08 -6.87
CA ASP A 158 -1.55 0.45 -7.84
C ASP A 158 -2.86 -0.01 -7.15
N PRO A 159 -3.95 -0.24 -7.91
CA PRO A 159 -5.25 -0.65 -7.37
C PRO A 159 -5.37 -2.16 -7.04
N ILE A 160 -4.31 -2.95 -7.25
CA ILE A 160 -4.31 -4.41 -7.09
C ILE A 160 -3.81 -4.79 -5.69
N ILE A 161 -2.64 -4.30 -5.30
CA ILE A 161 -1.97 -4.62 -4.03
C ILE A 161 -2.83 -4.38 -2.78
N PRO A 162 -3.69 -3.33 -2.69
CA PRO A 162 -4.59 -3.17 -1.55
C PRO A 162 -5.42 -4.40 -1.25
N GLN A 163 -5.85 -5.17 -2.26
CA GLN A 163 -6.68 -6.36 -2.04
C GLN A 163 -5.95 -7.44 -1.24
N TYR A 164 -4.61 -7.47 -1.26
CA TYR A 164 -3.79 -8.48 -0.58
C TYR A 164 -3.38 -8.10 0.84
N ILE A 165 -3.21 -6.80 1.14
CA ILE A 165 -2.56 -6.36 2.38
C ILE A 165 -3.31 -5.26 3.14
N ALA A 166 -4.30 -4.60 2.54
CA ALA A 166 -4.92 -3.42 3.15
C ALA A 166 -5.63 -3.72 4.48
N ASP A 167 -6.03 -4.95 4.75
CA ASP A 167 -6.60 -5.38 6.04
C ASP A 167 -5.65 -5.22 7.23
N LEU A 168 -4.34 -5.09 6.98
CA LEU A 168 -3.29 -4.95 8.00
C LEU A 168 -2.68 -3.53 8.09
N ILE A 169 -3.25 -2.57 7.35
CA ILE A 169 -2.71 -1.21 7.25
C ILE A 169 -3.58 -0.24 8.06
N SER A 170 -2.96 0.55 8.93
CA SER A 170 -3.63 1.50 9.82
C SER A 170 -3.59 2.94 9.31
N TRP A 171 -2.68 3.24 8.36
CA TRP A 171 -2.58 4.53 7.66
C TRP A 171 -1.93 4.31 6.29
N SER A 172 -2.27 5.10 5.27
CA SER A 172 -1.64 4.98 3.95
C SER A 172 -1.25 6.32 3.35
N ALA A 173 -0.29 6.30 2.43
CA ALA A 173 0.09 7.46 1.63
C ALA A 173 -0.23 7.28 0.15
N ILE A 174 -0.55 8.39 -0.51
CA ILE A 174 -0.45 8.56 -1.97
C ILE A 174 0.75 9.45 -2.29
N GLY A 175 1.62 8.93 -3.14
CA GLY A 175 2.86 9.57 -3.53
C GLY A 175 2.66 10.82 -4.36
N ALA A 176 3.61 11.74 -4.29
CA ALA A 176 3.47 13.01 -5.00
C ALA A 176 3.38 12.90 -6.53
N ARG A 177 3.90 11.81 -7.12
CA ARG A 177 3.79 11.53 -8.56
C ARG A 177 2.45 10.92 -8.94
N THR A 178 1.67 10.47 -7.96
CA THR A 178 0.39 9.79 -8.16
C THR A 178 -0.77 10.55 -7.50
N THR A 179 -0.52 11.61 -6.73
CA THR A 179 -1.56 12.47 -6.15
C THR A 179 -2.45 13.13 -7.21
N GLU A 180 -1.94 13.39 -8.42
CA GLU A 180 -2.74 13.89 -9.56
C GLU A 180 -3.45 12.79 -10.33
N SER A 181 -3.08 11.52 -10.12
CA SER A 181 -3.65 10.41 -10.85
C SER A 181 -5.09 10.15 -10.40
N GLN A 182 -6.00 10.17 -11.37
CA GLN A 182 -7.41 9.85 -11.14
C GLN A 182 -7.59 8.46 -10.52
N THR A 183 -6.94 7.42 -11.06
CA THR A 183 -7.00 6.06 -10.52
C THR A 183 -6.59 6.00 -9.05
N HIS A 184 -5.59 6.78 -8.63
CA HIS A 184 -5.15 6.80 -7.23
C HIS A 184 -6.13 7.56 -6.33
N ARG A 185 -6.77 8.64 -6.82
CA ARG A 185 -7.83 9.35 -6.09
C ARG A 185 -9.07 8.48 -5.91
N GLU A 186 -9.47 7.78 -6.96
CA GLU A 186 -10.58 6.82 -6.96
C GLU A 186 -10.27 5.65 -6.02
N MET A 187 -9.08 5.05 -6.10
CA MET A 187 -8.65 4.01 -5.16
C MET A 187 -8.69 4.52 -3.71
N SER A 188 -8.17 5.72 -3.44
CA SER A 188 -8.11 6.31 -2.10
C SER A 188 -9.50 6.50 -1.48
N SER A 189 -10.51 6.74 -2.31
CA SER A 189 -11.90 6.86 -1.85
C SER A 189 -12.51 5.55 -1.31
N GLY A 190 -11.89 4.40 -1.62
CA GLY A 190 -12.30 3.08 -1.13
C GLY A 190 -11.39 2.50 -0.04
N LEU A 191 -10.27 3.17 0.28
CA LEU A 191 -9.34 2.71 1.30
C LEU A 191 -9.96 2.82 2.70
N SER A 192 -9.79 1.79 3.53
CA SER A 192 -10.45 1.69 4.84
C SER A 192 -9.73 2.42 5.98
N MET A 193 -8.57 3.00 5.71
CA MET A 193 -7.72 3.75 6.64
C MET A 193 -7.59 5.22 6.20
N PRO A 194 -7.16 6.13 7.08
CA PRO A 194 -6.81 7.49 6.68
C PRO A 194 -5.71 7.52 5.61
N VAL A 195 -5.79 8.52 4.73
CA VAL A 195 -4.91 8.65 3.55
C VAL A 195 -4.18 9.99 3.56
N GLY A 196 -2.86 9.95 3.58
CA GLY A 196 -2.01 11.12 3.39
C GLY A 196 -1.69 11.38 1.93
N PHE A 197 -2.07 12.54 1.40
CA PHE A 197 -1.73 12.98 0.05
C PHE A 197 -0.51 13.91 0.09
N LYS A 198 0.59 13.50 -0.55
CA LYS A 198 1.79 14.33 -0.63
C LYS A 198 1.59 15.50 -1.59
N ASN A 199 2.13 16.68 -1.26
CA ASN A 199 2.18 17.81 -2.19
C ASN A 199 3.04 17.47 -3.44
N GLY A 200 2.79 18.17 -4.55
CA GLY A 200 3.42 17.97 -5.87
C GLY A 200 4.95 18.14 -5.86
N THR A 201 5.66 17.59 -6.85
CA THR A 201 7.16 17.63 -6.92
C THR A 201 7.75 19.01 -7.03
N ASP A 202 6.97 19.96 -7.51
CA ASP A 202 7.25 21.38 -7.53
C ASP A 202 7.01 22.06 -6.17
N GLY A 203 6.22 21.48 -5.27
CA GLY A 203 5.77 22.09 -4.03
C GLY A 203 4.26 22.28 -3.95
N SER A 204 3.53 22.13 -5.06
CA SER A 204 2.10 22.46 -5.17
C SER A 204 1.24 21.70 -4.16
N VAL A 205 0.59 22.45 -3.27
CA VAL A 205 -0.37 21.91 -2.29
C VAL A 205 -1.74 21.66 -2.94
N GLN A 206 -2.11 22.42 -3.97
CA GLN A 206 -3.42 22.35 -4.61
C GLN A 206 -3.73 20.94 -5.11
N THR A 207 -2.74 20.30 -5.72
CA THR A 207 -2.79 18.91 -6.18
C THR A 207 -3.26 17.93 -5.09
N ALA A 208 -2.74 18.07 -3.88
CA ALA A 208 -3.11 17.24 -2.74
C ALA A 208 -4.49 17.64 -2.18
N VAL A 209 -4.83 18.93 -2.19
CA VAL A 209 -6.17 19.41 -1.81
C VAL A 209 -7.26 18.86 -2.73
N ASP A 210 -7.01 18.85 -4.03
CA ASP A 210 -7.95 18.30 -5.02
C ASP A 210 -8.09 16.79 -4.86
N ALA A 211 -6.99 16.08 -4.55
CA ALA A 211 -7.02 14.66 -4.26
C ALA A 211 -7.87 14.36 -3.01
N MET A 212 -7.68 15.13 -1.93
CA MET A 212 -8.51 15.02 -0.71
C MET A 212 -9.98 15.29 -1.01
N ARG A 213 -10.31 16.33 -1.78
CA ARG A 213 -11.70 16.62 -2.16
C ARG A 213 -12.31 15.52 -3.02
N SER A 214 -11.55 15.04 -4.00
CA SER A 214 -11.99 13.97 -4.88
C SER A 214 -12.24 12.67 -4.11
N SER A 215 -11.32 12.26 -3.23
CA SER A 215 -11.43 10.99 -2.51
C SER A 215 -12.61 10.96 -1.52
N ARG A 216 -13.17 12.10 -1.13
CA ARG A 216 -14.35 12.18 -0.25
C ARG A 216 -15.64 11.71 -0.90
N SER A 217 -15.70 11.67 -2.22
CA SER A 217 -16.88 11.23 -2.98
C SER A 217 -16.76 9.76 -3.36
N GLY A 218 -17.90 9.12 -3.63
CA GLY A 218 -17.92 7.78 -4.23
C GLY A 218 -17.45 7.80 -5.68
N HIS A 219 -16.74 6.74 -6.08
CA HIS A 219 -16.15 6.56 -7.42
C HIS A 219 -16.44 5.16 -7.97
N SER A 220 -16.10 4.96 -9.24
CA SER A 220 -16.07 3.64 -9.88
C SER A 220 -14.78 3.50 -10.70
N PHE A 221 -13.97 2.47 -10.43
CA PHE A 221 -12.71 2.25 -11.14
C PHE A 221 -12.42 0.76 -11.37
N LEU A 222 -11.47 0.45 -12.26
CA LEU A 222 -11.04 -0.92 -12.52
C LEU A 222 -10.04 -1.39 -11.45
N GLY A 223 -10.33 -2.53 -10.84
CA GLY A 223 -9.43 -3.22 -9.91
C GLY A 223 -9.59 -4.72 -10.04
N ILE A 224 -9.34 -5.46 -8.96
CA ILE A 224 -9.64 -6.89 -8.86
C ILE A 224 -10.54 -7.16 -7.66
N ASP A 225 -11.33 -8.22 -7.73
CA ASP A 225 -12.04 -8.77 -6.57
C ASP A 225 -11.12 -9.68 -5.73
N GLN A 226 -11.68 -10.29 -4.69
CA GLN A 226 -10.93 -11.21 -3.81
C GLN A 226 -10.56 -12.54 -4.49
N GLU A 227 -11.13 -12.86 -5.66
CA GLU A 227 -10.79 -14.03 -6.48
C GLU A 227 -9.70 -13.72 -7.50
N GLY A 228 -9.25 -12.47 -7.59
CA GLY A 228 -8.23 -12.03 -8.56
C GLY A 228 -8.80 -11.69 -9.94
N MET A 229 -10.12 -11.58 -10.07
CA MET A 229 -10.78 -11.26 -11.33
C MET A 229 -10.91 -9.75 -11.51
N THR A 230 -10.57 -9.25 -12.70
CA THR A 230 -10.75 -7.84 -13.05
C THR A 230 -12.19 -7.42 -12.85
N SER A 231 -12.41 -6.38 -12.06
CA SER A 231 -13.71 -5.99 -11.53
C SER A 231 -13.89 -4.48 -11.49
N ILE A 232 -15.15 -4.04 -11.53
CA ILE A 232 -15.51 -2.65 -11.24
C ILE A 232 -15.63 -2.49 -9.73
N ILE A 233 -14.81 -1.64 -9.16
CA ILE A 233 -14.82 -1.31 -7.73
C ILE A 233 -15.63 -0.03 -7.54
N LYS A 234 -16.69 -0.09 -6.74
CA LYS A 234 -17.52 1.07 -6.36
C LYS A 234 -17.22 1.47 -4.93
N THR A 235 -16.92 2.75 -4.70
CA THR A 235 -16.54 3.27 -3.39
C THR A 235 -17.60 4.23 -2.85
N ALA A 236 -17.64 4.38 -1.52
CA ALA A 236 -18.54 5.31 -0.85
C ALA A 236 -17.91 6.70 -0.60
N GLY A 237 -16.60 6.84 -0.82
CA GLY A 237 -15.83 8.01 -0.41
C GLY A 237 -15.10 7.79 0.91
N ASN A 238 -13.93 8.41 1.03
CA ASN A 238 -13.08 8.39 2.20
C ASN A 238 -12.94 9.83 2.75
N PRO A 239 -13.57 10.15 3.90
CA PRO A 239 -13.49 11.47 4.51
C PRO A 239 -12.16 11.74 5.21
N ASP A 240 -11.35 10.72 5.47
CA ASP A 240 -10.17 10.78 6.34
C ASP A 240 -8.87 11.09 5.57
N GLY A 241 -8.96 11.98 4.58
CA GLY A 241 -7.81 12.45 3.79
C GLY A 241 -7.10 13.63 4.45
N HIS A 242 -5.76 13.66 4.45
CA HIS A 242 -4.98 14.80 4.93
C HIS A 242 -3.75 15.12 4.06
N LEU A 243 -3.23 16.34 4.19
CA LEU A 243 -2.04 16.80 3.49
C LEU A 243 -0.76 16.23 4.13
N VAL A 244 0.21 15.86 3.30
CA VAL A 244 1.58 15.55 3.70
C VAL A 244 2.53 16.53 3.01
N LEU A 245 3.06 17.48 3.79
CA LEU A 245 4.08 18.41 3.32
C LEU A 245 5.43 17.71 3.30
N ARG A 246 6.13 17.76 2.16
CA ARG A 246 7.45 17.12 1.98
C ARG A 246 8.47 18.01 1.24
N GLY A 247 8.25 19.32 1.24
CA GLY A 247 9.05 20.30 0.50
C GLY A 247 8.71 20.39 -0.99
N GLY A 248 9.46 21.20 -1.71
CA GLY A 248 9.27 21.51 -3.13
C GLY A 248 10.58 21.89 -3.82
N ARG A 249 10.49 22.56 -4.97
CA ARG A 249 11.70 23.10 -5.64
C ARG A 249 12.33 24.24 -4.84
N ASP A 250 11.51 24.98 -4.09
CA ASP A 250 11.91 26.21 -3.40
C ASP A 250 12.22 26.00 -1.90
N GLY A 251 12.30 24.75 -1.43
CA GLY A 251 12.44 24.37 -0.02
C GLY A 251 11.27 23.52 0.45
#